data_AF-A0AAJ2A395-F1
#
_entry.id   AF-A0AAJ2A395-F1
#
_cell.length_a   1.000
_cell.length_b   1.000
_cell.length_c   1.000
_cell.angle_alpha   90.00
_cell.angle_beta   90.00
_cell.angle_gamma   90.00
#
_symmetry.space_group_name_H-M   'P 1'
#
loop_
_entity.id
_entity.type
_entity.pdbx_description
1 polymer ?
#
loop_
_entity_poly.entity_id
_entity_poly.type
_entity_poly.pdbx_seq_one_letter_code
_entity_poly.pdbx_strand_id
1 'polypeptide(L)'
;MRTLALLADSHPGQTLSAYSLVPRSSHGSRVSSCAVGAPIVRLIDRPSSTSLTVSWRDALTGHYGDQLWRAKKAATRGICALTGRQIERGDAVYSPARGKHPPRNCNAMICADCVEVFTVWR
;
A
#
# COMPACT_ATOMS: atom_id res chain seq x y z
N MET A 1 -6.65 -46.58 50.12
CA MET A 1 -6.38 -46.50 48.67
C MET A 1 -7.70 -46.23 47.98
N ARG A 2 -7.90 -45.03 47.43
CA ARG A 2 -9.17 -44.59 46.83
C ARG A 2 -9.09 -44.77 45.32
N THR A 3 -9.91 -45.67 44.78
CA THR A 3 -10.09 -45.90 43.35
C THR A 3 -10.98 -44.79 42.78
N LEU A 4 -10.51 -44.07 41.76
CA LEU A 4 -11.30 -43.06 41.03
C LEU A 4 -11.93 -43.68 39.79
N ALA A 5 -13.18 -43.27 39.54
CA ALA A 5 -14.02 -43.69 38.44
C ALA A 5 -13.53 -43.16 37.08
N LEU A 6 -13.63 -44.02 36.06
CA LEU A 6 -13.57 -43.68 34.64
C LEU A 6 -14.84 -42.95 34.22
N LEU A 7 -14.70 -41.95 33.33
CA LEU A 7 -15.43 -41.75 32.07
C LEU A 7 -15.34 -40.28 31.64
N ALA A 8 -14.74 -40.03 30.46
CA ALA A 8 -15.28 -39.14 29.43
C ALA A 8 -14.41 -39.26 28.17
N ASP A 9 -15.09 -39.61 27.08
CA ASP A 9 -14.60 -39.90 25.75
C ASP A 9 -14.42 -38.60 24.92
N SER A 10 -13.82 -38.77 23.73
CA SER A 10 -13.98 -37.95 22.52
C SER A 10 -12.91 -36.90 22.17
N HIS A 11 -11.89 -37.33 21.42
CA HIS A 11 -11.29 -36.56 20.32
C HIS A 11 -12.07 -36.91 19.03
N PRO A 12 -12.34 -35.97 18.10
CA PRO A 12 -11.39 -35.81 16.99
C PRO A 12 -11.39 -34.39 16.34
N GLY A 13 -10.22 -33.75 16.24
CA GLY A 13 -10.03 -32.55 15.43
C GLY A 13 -9.14 -32.85 14.23
N GLN A 14 -9.73 -33.41 13.17
CA GLN A 14 -9.04 -33.76 11.93
C GLN A 14 -8.63 -32.51 11.14
N THR A 15 -7.36 -32.42 10.79
CA THR A 15 -6.80 -31.45 9.85
C THR A 15 -7.36 -31.69 8.44
N LEU A 16 -8.16 -30.76 7.92
CA LEU A 16 -8.56 -30.78 6.51
C LEU A 16 -7.79 -29.72 5.73
N SER A 17 -6.88 -30.23 4.90
CA SER A 17 -6.37 -29.58 3.69
C SER A 17 -7.54 -29.23 2.78
N ALA A 18 -7.65 -27.96 2.41
CA ALA A 18 -8.51 -27.52 1.32
C ALA A 18 -7.74 -26.51 0.46
N TYR A 19 -6.91 -27.03 -0.44
CA TYR A 19 -6.78 -26.37 -1.74
C TYR A 19 -8.19 -26.30 -2.32
N SER A 20 -8.84 -25.15 -2.28
CA SER A 20 -10.14 -24.99 -2.90
C SER A 20 -10.32 -23.60 -3.50
N LEU A 21 -10.06 -23.59 -4.82
CA LEU A 21 -10.85 -22.93 -5.85
C LEU A 21 -10.83 -21.39 -5.87
N VAL A 22 -9.89 -20.85 -6.65
CA VAL A 22 -10.01 -19.50 -7.21
C VAL A 22 -11.19 -19.50 -8.20
N PRO A 23 -12.25 -18.70 -7.99
CA PRO A 23 -13.27 -18.53 -9.01
C PRO A 23 -12.69 -17.66 -10.12
N ARG A 24 -12.60 -18.23 -11.33
CA ARG A 24 -12.31 -17.47 -12.54
C ARG A 24 -13.62 -16.88 -13.03
N SER A 25 -13.91 -15.64 -12.63
CA SER A 25 -15.04 -14.88 -13.18
C SER A 25 -14.66 -13.46 -13.57
N SER A 26 -14.86 -13.25 -14.87
CA SER A 26 -14.74 -12.07 -15.69
C SER A 26 -15.72 -10.94 -15.33
N HIS A 27 -15.27 -9.71 -15.62
CA HIS A 27 -16.04 -8.47 -15.75
C HIS A 27 -16.64 -7.83 -14.47
N GLY A 28 -15.95 -6.77 -14.01
CA GLY A 28 -16.56 -5.50 -13.62
C GLY A 28 -17.32 -5.43 -12.29
N SER A 29 -16.62 -5.10 -11.20
CA SER A 29 -17.07 -4.09 -10.24
C SER A 29 -15.94 -3.77 -9.24
N ARG A 30 -15.86 -2.50 -8.84
CA ARG A 30 -14.85 -1.92 -7.95
C ARG A 30 -15.01 -2.48 -6.53
N VAL A 31 -14.14 -3.42 -6.15
CA VAL A 31 -13.93 -3.73 -4.73
C VAL A 31 -12.75 -2.88 -4.25
N SER A 32 -13.03 -1.91 -3.38
CA SER A 32 -12.00 -1.30 -2.53
C SER A 32 -11.40 -2.43 -1.69
N SER A 33 -10.21 -2.88 -2.06
CA SER A 33 -9.43 -3.83 -1.29
C SER A 33 -8.94 -3.14 -0.02
N CYS A 34 -9.71 -3.23 1.05
CA CYS A 34 -9.25 -2.89 2.39
C CYS A 34 -8.16 -3.90 2.80
N ALA A 35 -6.91 -3.44 2.74
CA ALA A 35 -5.74 -3.91 3.48
C ALA A 35 -5.22 -5.35 3.23
N VAL A 36 -4.60 -5.56 2.07
CA VAL A 36 -3.27 -6.19 2.07
C VAL A 36 -2.26 -5.06 1.90
N GLY A 37 -1.78 -4.55 3.04
CA GLY A 37 -0.67 -3.61 3.22
C GLY A 37 -0.69 -2.34 2.37
N ALA A 38 -1.35 -1.26 2.83
CA ALA A 38 -1.07 0.06 2.28
C ALA A 38 0.44 0.40 2.43
N PRO A 39 1.04 1.13 1.48
CA PRO A 39 2.46 1.44 1.55
C PRO A 39 2.77 2.29 2.79
N ILE A 40 3.85 1.96 3.50
CA ILE A 40 4.45 2.83 4.50
C ILE A 40 5.29 3.86 3.74
N VAL A 41 4.85 5.12 3.77
CA VAL A 41 5.49 6.23 3.08
C VAL A 41 6.05 7.21 4.11
N ARG A 42 7.33 7.59 3.97
CA ARG A 42 7.94 8.67 4.78
C ARG A 42 8.56 9.70 3.86
N LEU A 43 8.25 10.97 4.10
CA LEU A 43 8.96 12.07 3.46
C LEU A 43 10.31 12.27 4.15
N ILE A 44 11.40 12.13 3.40
CA ILE A 44 12.76 12.29 3.92
C ILE A 44 13.21 13.74 3.75
N ASP A 45 13.06 14.27 2.54
CA ASP A 45 13.54 15.61 2.18
C ASP A 45 12.74 16.22 1.01
N ARG A 46 12.82 17.54 0.86
CA ARG A 46 12.24 18.31 -0.23
C ARG A 46 13.30 19.24 -0.82
N PRO A 47 14.18 18.73 -1.70
CA PRO A 47 15.28 19.53 -2.25
C PRO A 47 14.82 20.69 -3.14
N SER A 48 13.58 20.66 -3.66
CA SER A 48 12.98 21.81 -4.34
C SER A 48 11.46 21.74 -4.31
N SER A 49 10.78 22.80 -4.76
CA SER A 49 9.33 22.78 -4.94
C SER A 49 8.86 21.71 -5.94
N THR A 50 9.73 21.19 -6.80
CA THR A 50 9.37 20.20 -7.83
C THR A 50 9.95 18.80 -7.58
N SER A 51 10.64 18.57 -6.47
CA SER A 51 11.27 17.29 -6.15
C SER A 51 11.19 16.92 -4.67
N LEU A 52 10.95 15.64 -4.40
CA LEU A 52 10.94 15.06 -3.06
C LEU A 52 11.83 13.82 -3.00
N THR A 53 12.35 13.56 -1.81
CA THR A 53 12.98 12.29 -1.46
C THR A 53 12.05 11.54 -0.51
N VAL A 54 11.68 10.31 -0.87
CA VAL A 54 10.66 9.51 -0.18
C VAL A 54 11.20 8.12 0.12
N SER A 55 10.94 7.65 1.34
CA SER A 55 11.07 6.24 1.69
C SER A 55 9.73 5.53 1.50
N TRP A 56 9.78 4.38 0.84
CA TRP A 56 8.62 3.59 0.47
C TRP A 56 8.81 2.14 0.89
N ARG A 57 7.82 1.57 1.57
CA ARG A 57 7.77 0.13 1.88
C ARG A 57 6.38 -0.42 1.61
N ASP A 58 6.29 -1.40 0.74
CA ASP A 58 5.03 -2.02 0.35
C ASP A 58 5.23 -3.51 0.09
N ALA A 59 4.26 -4.31 0.52
CA ALA A 59 4.31 -5.76 0.35
C ALA A 59 4.24 -6.18 -1.13
N LEU A 60 3.66 -5.35 -2.00
CA LEU A 60 3.45 -5.67 -3.42
C LEU A 60 4.52 -5.07 -4.34
N THR A 61 4.98 -3.87 -4.03
CA THR A 61 5.92 -3.10 -4.88
C THR A 61 7.34 -3.00 -4.32
N GLY A 62 7.58 -3.45 -3.09
CA GLY A 62 8.90 -3.59 -2.49
C GLY A 62 9.34 -2.41 -1.63
N HIS A 63 10.66 -2.28 -1.44
CA HIS A 63 11.29 -1.28 -0.58
C HIS A 63 12.17 -0.32 -1.38
N TYR A 64 12.01 0.97 -1.15
CA TYR A 64 12.88 2.02 -1.68
C TYR A 64 13.26 2.98 -0.54
N GLY A 65 14.56 3.08 -0.24
CA GLY A 65 15.07 3.88 0.90
C GLY A 65 14.98 5.38 0.65
N ASP A 66 15.73 5.86 -0.34
CA ASP A 66 15.80 7.28 -0.73
C ASP A 66 15.40 7.42 -2.20
N GLN A 67 14.10 7.39 -2.47
CA GLN A 67 13.60 7.47 -3.84
C GLN A 67 13.31 8.91 -4.24
N LEU A 68 13.77 9.33 -5.42
CA LEU A 68 13.45 10.63 -6.00
C LEU A 68 12.05 10.63 -6.64
N TRP A 69 11.25 11.62 -6.26
CA TRP A 69 9.91 11.86 -6.79
C TRP A 69 9.84 13.25 -7.42
N ARG A 70 9.07 13.40 -8.49
CA ARG A 70 8.96 14.64 -9.28
C ARG A 70 7.52 15.14 -9.32
N ALA A 71 7.36 16.45 -9.24
CA ALA A 71 6.07 17.11 -9.37
C ALA A 71 5.54 16.98 -10.80
N LYS A 72 4.23 16.76 -10.93
CA LYS A 72 3.48 16.70 -12.19
C LYS A 72 2.00 16.92 -11.93
N LYS A 73 1.21 17.00 -13.00
CA LYS A 73 -0.25 16.86 -12.91
C LYS A 73 -0.66 15.39 -12.97
N ALA A 74 -1.65 15.01 -12.15
CA ALA A 74 -2.23 13.68 -12.14
C ALA A 74 -2.89 13.38 -13.49
N ALA A 75 -2.43 12.34 -14.17
CA ALA A 75 -3.04 11.90 -15.44
C ALA A 75 -4.35 11.14 -15.21
N THR A 76 -4.51 10.53 -14.04
CA THR A 76 -5.66 9.71 -13.67
C THR A 76 -6.07 10.01 -12.24
N ARG A 77 -7.30 9.66 -11.87
CA ARG A 77 -7.72 9.63 -10.47
C ARG A 77 -6.91 8.60 -9.69
N GLY A 78 -6.78 8.78 -8.38
CA GLY A 78 -6.11 7.82 -7.51
C GLY A 78 -6.17 8.22 -6.04
N ILE A 79 -5.23 7.69 -5.26
CA ILE A 79 -5.13 7.92 -3.82
C ILE A 79 -3.74 8.43 -3.48
N CYS A 80 -3.68 9.43 -2.62
CA CYS A 80 -2.44 9.92 -2.04
C CYS A 80 -1.82 8.85 -1.16
N ALA A 81 -0.66 8.33 -1.54
CA ALA A 81 0.03 7.30 -0.78
C ALA A 81 0.49 7.78 0.62
N LEU A 82 0.61 9.09 0.82
CA LEU A 82 1.00 9.66 2.11
C LEU A 82 -0.19 9.82 3.08
N THR A 83 -1.36 10.23 2.59
CA THR A 83 -2.50 10.64 3.44
C THR A 83 -3.76 9.81 3.25
N GLY A 84 -3.83 8.96 2.22
CA GLY A 84 -5.04 8.24 1.84
C GLY A 84 -6.12 9.11 1.17
N ARG A 85 -5.90 10.43 1.01
CA ARG A 85 -6.86 11.33 0.36
C ARG A 85 -7.03 10.98 -1.12
N GLN A 86 -8.24 11.17 -1.66
CA GLN A 86 -8.50 11.07 -3.09
C GLN A 86 -7.74 12.14 -3.91
N ILE A 87 -7.23 11.71 -5.05
CA ILE A 87 -6.59 12.54 -6.08
C ILE A 87 -7.49 12.54 -7.31
N GLU A 88 -7.80 13.73 -7.81
CA GLU A 88 -8.51 13.91 -9.06
C GLU A 88 -7.55 14.13 -10.23
N ARG A 89 -8.02 13.86 -11.44
CA ARG A 89 -7.22 14.12 -12.65
C ARG A 89 -6.97 15.63 -12.77
N GLY A 90 -5.71 15.99 -12.98
CA GLY A 90 -5.26 17.39 -13.08
C GLY A 90 -4.63 17.94 -11.81
N ASP A 91 -4.84 17.28 -10.65
CA ASP A 91 -4.26 17.69 -9.37
C ASP A 91 -2.73 17.71 -9.42
N ALA A 92 -2.13 18.62 -8.67
CA ALA A 92 -0.69 18.65 -8.47
C ALA A 92 -0.26 17.49 -7.56
N VAL A 93 0.60 16.62 -8.07
CA VAL A 93 1.09 15.44 -7.38
C VAL A 93 2.58 15.27 -7.56
N TYR A 94 3.21 14.56 -6.64
CA TYR A 94 4.52 13.95 -6.83
C TYR A 94 4.35 12.48 -7.22
N SER A 95 5.19 12.00 -8.14
CA SER A 95 5.28 10.58 -8.52
C SER A 95 6.74 10.13 -8.62
N PRO A 96 7.06 8.83 -8.47
CA PRO A 96 8.44 8.34 -8.62
C PRO A 96 9.04 8.78 -9.95
N ALA A 97 10.28 9.26 -9.91
CA ALA A 97 11.03 9.55 -11.12
C ALA A 97 11.18 8.27 -11.96
N ARG A 98 10.89 8.36 -13.26
CA ARG A 98 11.04 7.23 -14.19
C ARG A 98 12.43 7.27 -14.80
N GLY A 99 13.21 6.20 -14.59
CA GLY A 99 14.46 5.94 -15.32
C GLY A 99 14.21 5.08 -16.55
N LYS A 100 15.28 4.46 -17.09
CA LYS A 100 15.22 3.51 -18.21
C LYS A 100 14.24 2.36 -17.95
N HIS A 101 14.17 1.89 -16.71
CA HIS A 101 13.20 0.90 -16.25
C HIS A 101 12.33 1.55 -15.16
N PRO A 102 11.01 1.68 -15.37
CA PRO A 102 10.12 2.23 -14.35
C PRO A 102 10.12 1.36 -13.09
N PRO A 103 10.11 1.95 -11.88
CA PRO A 103 9.96 1.18 -10.65
C PRO A 103 8.55 0.58 -10.55
N ARG A 104 8.38 -0.46 -9.71
CA ARG A 104 7.07 -1.11 -9.54
C ARG A 104 6.01 -0.18 -8.98
N ASN A 105 6.41 0.82 -8.18
CA ASN A 105 5.53 1.85 -7.66
C ASN A 105 5.33 3.04 -8.62
N CYS A 106 5.68 2.96 -9.91
CA CYS A 106 5.67 4.11 -10.84
C CYS A 106 4.32 4.81 -11.07
N ASN A 107 3.23 4.24 -10.58
CA ASN A 107 1.88 4.81 -10.61
C ASN A 107 1.43 5.38 -9.27
N ALA A 108 2.26 5.30 -8.23
CA ALA A 108 2.00 5.89 -6.94
C ALA A 108 2.02 7.43 -7.04
N MET A 109 1.16 8.06 -6.25
CA MET A 109 0.98 9.51 -6.24
C MET A 109 0.94 10.02 -4.82
N ILE A 110 1.49 11.21 -4.59
CA ILE A 110 1.37 11.97 -3.34
C ILE A 110 0.87 13.37 -3.70
N CYS A 111 -0.24 13.83 -3.12
CA CYS A 111 -0.72 15.20 -3.41
C CYS A 111 0.30 16.24 -2.96
N ALA A 112 0.53 17.25 -3.79
CA ALA A 112 1.51 18.29 -3.49
C ALA A 112 1.12 19.14 -2.28
N ASP A 113 -0.17 19.46 -2.13
CA ASP A 113 -0.70 20.24 -1.00
C ASP A 113 -0.53 19.52 0.35
N CYS A 114 -0.65 18.18 0.37
CA CYS A 114 -0.40 17.39 1.56
C CYS A 114 1.06 17.54 2.00
N VAL A 115 2.00 17.57 1.07
CA VAL A 115 3.43 17.70 1.36
C VAL A 115 3.76 19.05 1.97
N GLU A 116 3.15 20.14 1.49
CA GLU A 116 3.33 21.49 2.07
C GLU A 116 2.99 21.49 3.56
N VAL A 117 1.87 20.85 3.92
CA VAL A 117 1.46 20.74 5.34
C VAL A 117 2.54 20.01 6.14
N PHE A 118 3.06 18.88 5.66
CA PHE A 118 4.06 18.10 6.41
C PHE A 118 5.45 18.74 6.51
N THR A 119 5.86 19.55 5.54
CA THR A 119 7.19 20.20 5.57
C THR A 119 7.25 21.43 6.45
N VAL A 120 6.11 22.04 6.79
CA VAL A 120 6.05 23.25 7.64
C VAL A 120 6.10 22.91 9.13
N TRP A 121 5.81 21.66 9.53
CA TRP A 121 5.88 21.21 10.93
C TRP A 121 7.23 20.58 11.32
N ARG A 122 8.31 20.90 10.60
CA ARG A 122 9.67 20.56 11.03
C ARG A 122 10.25 21.61 11.96
#